data_AF-A0A2H0BVI4-F1
#
_entry.id   AF-A0A2H0BVI4-F1
#
_cell.length_a   1.000
_cell.length_b   1.000
_cell.length_c   1.000
_cell.angle_alpha   90.00
_cell.angle_beta   90.00
_cell.angle_gamma   90.00
#
_symmetry.space_group_name_H-M   'P 1'
#
loop_
_entity.id
_entity.type
_entity.pdbx_description
1 polymer ?
#
loop_
_entity_poly.entity_id
_entity_poly.type
_entity_poly.pdbx_seq_one_letter_code
_entity_poly.pdbx_strand_id
1 'polypeptide(L)'
;MNADILIFSKNIPTNLVIYVAFGLASYLTYELTRDKIPNKWKYFILSKSFVILIITLVTGFVVSDNNLKQGLFTFSSVYLGFWLSEQVKAQEERRKLKFFLGMIWQELRYNRVQLETLIENYEFYMDDIKNIEIMYLKYSSTHSYTGFLKFTVYDSFVSSSVITNLKKDDVFNDLATAYTNMKFLRSASGIVLSDFEMKLRIHQYAMSINGKDESATQIMDDLGKKIKNNSGKELAISYRSVCKAIKSTDAYLNSMMVKSDEETKSDADLTPDDKKFIRNILKPSPKKLPKNLFKD
;
A
#
# COMPACT_ATOMS: atom_id res chain seq x y z
N MET A 1 44.31 -0.13 -63.72
CA MET A 1 44.14 -1.43 -63.04
C MET A 1 43.90 -1.15 -61.57
N ASN A 2 42.70 -1.50 -61.08
CA ASN A 2 42.39 -1.85 -59.68
C ASN A 2 40.94 -2.32 -59.68
N ALA A 3 40.75 -3.61 -59.91
CA ALA A 3 39.47 -4.28 -60.09
C ALA A 3 39.23 -5.34 -58.99
N ASP A 4 39.69 -5.09 -57.77
CA ASP A 4 39.64 -6.07 -56.66
C ASP A 4 38.66 -5.69 -55.53
N ILE A 5 37.72 -4.78 -55.76
CA ILE A 5 36.69 -4.42 -54.75
C ILE A 5 35.31 -5.04 -55.07
N LEU A 6 35.15 -5.71 -56.21
CA LEU A 6 33.84 -6.16 -56.71
C LEU A 6 33.52 -7.66 -56.53
N ILE A 7 34.22 -8.38 -55.64
CA ILE A 7 34.03 -9.83 -55.44
C ILE A 7 33.22 -10.18 -54.18
N PHE A 8 32.89 -9.23 -53.29
CA PHE A 8 32.10 -9.54 -52.10
C PHE A 8 30.56 -9.47 -52.27
N SER A 9 30.03 -9.12 -53.46
CA SER A 9 28.59 -8.89 -53.64
C SER A 9 27.79 -10.02 -54.31
N LYS A 10 28.43 -11.13 -54.70
CA LYS A 10 27.72 -12.26 -55.32
C LYS A 10 27.81 -13.50 -54.44
N ASN A 11 26.65 -13.85 -53.88
CA ASN A 11 26.38 -15.04 -53.05
C ASN A 11 26.75 -14.90 -51.58
N ILE A 12 26.19 -13.90 -50.89
CA ILE A 12 25.76 -14.19 -49.52
C ILE A 12 24.62 -15.21 -49.67
N PRO A 13 24.77 -16.45 -49.18
CA PRO A 13 23.72 -17.45 -49.33
C PRO A 13 22.46 -16.89 -48.65
N THR A 14 21.33 -16.92 -49.35
CA THR A 14 20.04 -16.40 -48.87
C THR A 14 19.72 -16.94 -47.46
N ASN A 15 20.16 -18.17 -47.18
CA ASN A 15 20.07 -18.80 -45.87
C ASN A 15 20.84 -18.02 -44.79
N LEU A 16 22.07 -17.56 -45.06
CA LEU A 16 22.86 -16.76 -44.11
C LEU A 16 22.16 -15.44 -43.76
N VAL A 17 21.55 -14.77 -44.76
CA VAL A 17 20.77 -13.54 -44.53
C VAL A 17 19.57 -13.81 -43.65
N ILE A 18 18.86 -14.91 -43.88
CA ILE A 18 17.71 -15.32 -43.06
C ILE A 18 18.15 -15.67 -41.64
N TYR A 19 19.25 -16.42 -41.46
CA TYR A 19 19.80 -16.74 -40.14
C TYR A 19 20.26 -15.50 -39.37
N VAL A 20 20.92 -14.56 -40.04
CA VAL A 20 21.35 -13.29 -39.45
C VAL A 20 20.13 -12.43 -39.11
N ALA A 21 19.09 -12.39 -39.97
CA ALA A 21 17.86 -11.66 -39.70
C ALA A 21 17.08 -12.24 -38.50
N PHE A 22 16.97 -13.56 -38.38
CA PHE A 22 16.35 -14.21 -37.22
C PHE A 22 17.19 -14.09 -35.95
N GLY A 23 18.51 -14.18 -36.05
CA GLY A 23 19.43 -13.93 -34.94
C GLY A 23 19.34 -12.50 -34.42
N LEU A 24 19.34 -11.51 -35.34
CA LEU A 24 19.14 -10.10 -35.01
C LEU A 24 17.74 -9.82 -34.46
N ALA A 25 16.70 -10.43 -35.01
CA ALA A 25 15.33 -10.29 -34.49
C ALA A 25 15.21 -10.88 -33.08
N SER A 26 15.82 -12.04 -32.82
CA SER A 26 15.90 -12.66 -31.48
C SER A 26 16.65 -11.77 -30.51
N TYR A 27 17.83 -11.29 -30.92
CA TYR A 27 18.69 -10.44 -30.12
C TYR A 27 18.06 -9.08 -29.84
N LEU A 28 17.43 -8.46 -30.83
CA LEU A 28 16.68 -7.22 -30.67
C LEU A 28 15.46 -7.43 -29.78
N THR A 29 14.74 -8.54 -29.90
CA THR A 29 13.62 -8.86 -29.00
C THR A 29 14.11 -9.05 -27.57
N TYR A 30 15.26 -9.69 -27.38
CA TYR A 30 15.92 -9.86 -26.09
C TYR A 30 16.39 -8.52 -25.49
N GLU A 31 17.09 -7.68 -26.26
CA GLU A 31 17.54 -6.35 -25.82
C GLU A 31 16.35 -5.41 -25.54
N LEU A 32 15.32 -5.44 -26.37
CA LEU A 32 14.08 -4.69 -26.16
C LEU A 32 13.35 -5.14 -24.88
N THR A 33 13.44 -6.44 -24.53
CA THR A 33 12.87 -6.99 -23.29
C THR A 33 13.82 -6.92 -22.10
N ARG A 34 15.05 -6.39 -22.23
CA ARG A 34 15.98 -6.38 -21.10
C ARG A 34 15.63 -5.29 -20.09
N ASP A 35 15.58 -4.00 -20.45
CA ASP A 35 15.37 -2.95 -19.42
C ASP A 35 14.60 -1.68 -19.85
N LYS A 36 14.20 -1.52 -21.12
CA LYS A 36 13.66 -0.22 -21.63
C LYS A 36 12.18 -0.20 -21.98
N ILE A 37 11.50 -1.34 -21.95
CA ILE A 37 10.09 -1.44 -22.32
C ILE A 37 9.21 -1.53 -21.07
N PRO A 38 8.16 -0.69 -20.94
CA PRO A 38 7.20 -0.79 -19.84
C PRO A 38 6.62 -2.21 -19.76
N ASN A 39 6.50 -2.78 -18.56
CA ASN A 39 6.06 -4.17 -18.37
C ASN A 39 4.78 -4.52 -19.13
N LYS A 40 3.83 -3.58 -19.34
CA LYS A 40 2.63 -3.79 -20.16
C LYS A 40 2.94 -4.26 -21.59
N TRP A 41 3.97 -3.68 -22.21
CA TRP A 41 4.44 -4.05 -23.54
C TRP A 41 5.23 -5.36 -23.50
N LYS A 42 6.01 -5.63 -22.45
CA LYS A 42 6.62 -6.96 -22.23
C LYS A 42 5.55 -8.05 -22.17
N TYR A 43 4.50 -7.87 -21.38
CA TYR A 43 3.39 -8.81 -21.25
C TYR A 43 2.57 -8.93 -22.54
N PHE A 44 2.33 -7.82 -23.25
CA PHE A 44 1.69 -7.84 -24.57
C PHE A 44 2.53 -8.63 -25.58
N ILE A 45 3.82 -8.35 -25.67
CA ILE A 45 4.77 -9.07 -26.51
C ILE A 45 4.75 -10.55 -26.11
N LEU A 46 4.91 -10.91 -24.83
CA LEU A 46 4.85 -12.30 -24.33
C LEU A 46 3.54 -13.03 -24.64
N SER A 47 2.40 -12.34 -24.59
CA SER A 47 1.08 -12.95 -24.92
C SER A 47 0.91 -13.19 -26.43
N LYS A 48 1.46 -12.33 -27.28
CA LYS A 48 1.44 -12.46 -28.74
C LYS A 48 2.61 -13.31 -29.28
N SER A 49 3.66 -13.48 -28.48
CA SER A 49 4.85 -14.30 -28.75
C SER A 49 4.49 -15.75 -29.01
N PHE A 50 3.48 -16.29 -28.31
CA PHE A 50 3.00 -17.64 -28.52
C PHE A 50 2.43 -17.85 -29.93
N VAL A 51 1.76 -16.84 -30.49
CA VAL A 51 1.25 -16.88 -31.87
C VAL A 51 2.40 -16.87 -32.86
N ILE A 52 3.43 -16.04 -32.62
CA ILE A 52 4.64 -15.99 -33.45
C ILE A 52 5.37 -17.33 -33.43
N LEU A 53 5.50 -17.96 -32.25
CA LEU A 53 6.07 -19.31 -32.08
C LEU A 53 5.28 -20.36 -32.87
N ILE A 54 3.94 -20.35 -32.78
CA ILE A 54 3.09 -21.28 -33.55
C ILE A 54 3.27 -21.06 -35.05
N ILE A 55 3.28 -19.81 -35.51
CA ILE A 55 3.48 -19.50 -36.93
C ILE A 55 4.84 -20.01 -37.39
N THR A 56 5.92 -19.76 -36.64
CA THR A 56 7.28 -20.22 -37.01
C THR A 56 7.40 -21.75 -37.01
N LEU A 57 6.76 -22.44 -36.06
CA LEU A 57 6.68 -23.90 -36.04
C LEU A 57 5.94 -24.44 -37.27
N VAL A 58 4.74 -23.92 -37.56
CA VAL A 58 3.92 -24.34 -38.71
C VAL A 58 4.65 -24.05 -40.02
N THR A 59 5.28 -22.89 -40.17
CA THR A 59 6.11 -22.58 -41.35
C THR A 59 7.28 -23.54 -41.48
N GLY A 60 7.93 -23.92 -40.38
CA GLY A 60 9.00 -24.95 -40.37
C GLY A 60 8.54 -26.33 -40.85
N PHE A 61 7.26 -26.69 -40.66
CA PHE A 61 6.70 -27.94 -41.19
C PHE A 61 6.38 -27.88 -42.69
N VAL A 62 6.05 -26.71 -43.23
CA VAL A 62 5.63 -26.52 -44.63
C VAL A 62 6.80 -26.23 -45.57
N VAL A 63 7.91 -25.71 -45.05
CA VAL A 63 9.11 -25.39 -45.84
C VAL A 63 9.79 -26.66 -46.36
N SER A 64 10.08 -26.66 -47.66
CA SER A 64 10.75 -27.75 -48.38
C SER A 64 12.28 -27.66 -48.37
N ASP A 65 12.87 -26.48 -48.10
CA ASP A 65 14.31 -26.32 -47.93
C ASP A 65 14.76 -26.83 -46.56
N ASN A 66 15.56 -27.90 -46.54
CA ASN A 66 16.06 -28.54 -45.32
C ASN A 66 16.89 -27.60 -44.42
N ASN A 67 17.66 -26.69 -44.99
CA ASN A 67 18.48 -25.75 -44.23
C ASN A 67 17.60 -24.67 -43.58
N LEU A 68 16.60 -24.16 -44.31
CA LEU A 68 15.65 -23.19 -43.76
C LEU A 68 14.76 -23.83 -42.68
N LYS A 69 14.34 -25.08 -42.91
CA LYS A 69 13.60 -25.90 -41.94
C LYS A 69 14.38 -26.06 -40.63
N GLN A 70 15.65 -26.48 -40.71
CA GLN A 70 16.52 -26.62 -39.54
C GLN A 70 16.67 -25.29 -38.79
N GLY A 71 16.77 -24.17 -39.51
CA GLY A 71 16.88 -22.84 -38.90
C GLY A 71 15.63 -22.38 -38.19
N LEU A 72 14.45 -22.61 -38.77
CA LEU A 72 13.17 -22.29 -38.15
C LEU A 72 12.93 -23.13 -36.89
N PHE A 73 13.28 -24.42 -36.89
CA PHE A 73 13.17 -25.26 -35.70
C PHE A 73 14.16 -24.86 -34.60
N THR A 74 15.40 -24.51 -34.97
CA THR A 74 16.41 -24.04 -34.00
C THR A 74 16.04 -22.69 -33.38
N PHE A 75 15.51 -21.76 -34.18
CA PHE A 75 14.97 -20.49 -33.67
C PHE A 75 13.79 -20.73 -32.72
N SER A 76 12.84 -21.58 -33.12
CA SER A 76 11.64 -21.86 -32.33
C SER A 76 11.98 -22.49 -30.98
N SER A 77 13.00 -23.37 -30.91
CA SER A 77 13.43 -24.00 -29.65
C SER A 77 14.08 -23.00 -28.69
N VAL A 78 14.98 -22.13 -29.19
CA VAL A 78 15.59 -21.07 -28.38
C VAL A 78 14.54 -20.07 -27.90
N TYR A 79 13.61 -19.68 -28.77
CA TYR A 79 12.53 -18.76 -28.44
C TYR A 79 11.56 -19.35 -27.41
N LEU A 80 11.22 -20.65 -27.52
CA LEU A 80 10.41 -21.36 -26.53
C LEU A 80 11.07 -21.33 -25.14
N GLY A 81 12.37 -21.60 -25.07
CA GLY A 81 13.13 -21.55 -23.82
C GLY A 81 13.11 -20.16 -23.18
N PHE A 82 13.30 -19.11 -23.99
CA PHE A 82 13.18 -17.73 -23.52
C PHE A 82 11.77 -17.38 -23.03
N TRP A 83 10.75 -17.75 -23.81
CA TRP A 83 9.34 -17.51 -23.46
C TRP A 83 8.97 -18.21 -22.15
N LEU A 84 9.37 -19.48 -21.97
CA LEU A 84 9.14 -20.22 -20.72
C LEU A 84 9.84 -19.55 -19.53
N SER A 85 11.10 -19.13 -19.68
CA SER A 85 11.84 -18.41 -18.63
C SER A 85 11.13 -17.14 -18.19
N GLU A 86 10.66 -16.32 -19.14
CA GLU A 86 9.93 -15.09 -18.83
C GLU A 86 8.55 -15.37 -18.20
N GLN A 87 7.86 -16.45 -18.60
CA GLN A 87 6.64 -16.90 -17.92
C GLN A 87 6.90 -17.32 -16.47
N VAL A 88 8.00 -18.03 -16.20
CA VAL A 88 8.38 -18.41 -14.82
C VAL A 88 8.63 -17.16 -13.98
N LYS A 89 9.41 -16.18 -14.48
CA LYS A 89 9.63 -14.91 -13.77
C LYS A 89 8.32 -14.16 -13.49
N ALA A 90 7.44 -14.05 -14.48
CA ALA A 90 6.13 -13.43 -14.31
C ALA A 90 5.26 -14.15 -13.26
N GLN A 91 5.31 -15.49 -13.21
CA GLN A 91 4.61 -16.26 -12.18
C GLN A 91 5.22 -16.03 -10.79
N GLU A 92 6.54 -15.96 -10.67
CA GLU A 92 7.22 -15.63 -9.42
C GLU A 92 6.87 -14.24 -8.92
N GLU A 93 6.84 -13.23 -9.80
CA GLU A 93 6.39 -11.87 -9.48
C GLU A 93 4.94 -11.87 -8.97
N ARG A 94 4.03 -12.58 -9.66
CA ARG A 94 2.63 -12.71 -9.21
C ARG A 94 2.51 -13.38 -7.85
N ARG A 95 3.31 -14.43 -7.59
CA ARG A 95 3.33 -15.12 -6.29
C ARG A 95 3.83 -14.21 -5.18
N LYS A 96 4.91 -13.45 -5.43
CA LYS A 96 5.44 -12.46 -4.48
C LYS A 96 4.41 -11.38 -4.19
N LEU A 97 3.77 -10.83 -5.22
CA LEU A 97 2.72 -9.81 -5.07
C LEU A 97 1.55 -10.33 -4.25
N LYS A 98 1.04 -11.53 -4.56
CA LYS A 98 -0.03 -12.20 -3.80
C LYS A 98 0.36 -12.41 -2.33
N PHE A 99 1.58 -12.85 -2.07
CA PHE A 99 2.09 -13.04 -0.71
C PHE A 99 2.11 -11.73 0.08
N PHE A 100 2.70 -10.67 -0.48
CA PHE A 100 2.77 -9.37 0.20
C PHE A 100 1.39 -8.75 0.42
N LEU A 101 0.50 -8.79 -0.58
CA LEU A 101 -0.87 -8.28 -0.41
C LEU A 101 -1.65 -9.07 0.64
N GLY A 102 -1.47 -10.39 0.72
CA GLY A 102 -2.05 -11.21 1.78
C GLY A 102 -1.56 -10.79 3.18
N MET A 103 -0.27 -10.50 3.32
CA MET A 103 0.27 -10.00 4.60
C MET A 103 -0.23 -8.58 4.91
N ILE A 104 -0.29 -7.69 3.91
CA ILE A 104 -0.82 -6.31 4.08
C ILE A 104 -2.28 -6.35 4.51
N TRP A 105 -3.08 -7.23 3.91
CA TRP A 105 -4.48 -7.42 4.25
C TRP A 105 -4.64 -7.83 5.73
N GLN A 106 -3.81 -8.75 6.22
CA GLN A 106 -3.80 -9.13 7.63
C GLN A 106 -3.36 -7.99 8.56
N GLU A 107 -2.32 -7.23 8.19
CA GLU A 107 -1.86 -6.06 8.94
C GLU A 107 -2.97 -4.99 9.03
N LEU A 108 -3.68 -4.73 7.93
CA LEU A 108 -4.82 -3.81 7.90
C LEU A 108 -5.98 -4.28 8.78
N ARG A 109 -6.33 -5.58 8.78
CA ARG A 109 -7.38 -6.11 9.66
C ARG A 109 -7.01 -5.98 11.13
N TYR A 110 -5.76 -6.26 11.48
CA TYR A 110 -5.25 -6.02 12.83
C TYR A 110 -5.39 -4.53 13.20
N ASN A 111 -4.94 -3.63 12.33
CA ASN A 111 -5.04 -2.19 12.57
C ASN A 111 -6.50 -1.71 12.67
N ARG A 112 -7.42 -2.27 11.88
CA ARG A 112 -8.86 -1.98 11.97
C ARG A 112 -9.39 -2.25 13.39
N VAL A 113 -9.09 -3.43 13.95
CA VAL A 113 -9.52 -3.82 15.31
C VAL A 113 -8.93 -2.87 16.37
N GLN A 114 -7.67 -2.47 16.22
CA GLN A 114 -7.05 -1.49 17.14
C GLN A 114 -7.73 -0.11 17.04
N LEU A 115 -8.08 0.33 15.83
CA LEU A 115 -8.78 1.60 15.60
C LEU A 115 -10.23 1.55 16.12
N GLU A 116 -10.94 0.43 15.97
CA GLU A 116 -12.26 0.20 16.57
C GLU A 116 -12.19 0.32 18.10
N THR A 117 -11.23 -0.37 18.71
CA THR A 117 -10.98 -0.31 20.16
C THR A 117 -10.68 1.11 20.62
N LEU A 118 -9.86 1.85 19.86
CA LEU A 118 -9.59 3.26 20.13
C LEU A 118 -10.89 4.08 20.08
N ILE A 119 -11.68 3.97 19.01
CA ILE A 119 -12.94 4.68 18.81
C ILE A 119 -13.91 4.45 19.97
N GLU A 120 -14.08 3.19 20.41
CA GLU A 120 -14.97 2.82 21.52
C GLU A 120 -14.57 3.49 22.84
N ASN A 121 -13.27 3.75 23.03
CA ASN A 121 -12.74 4.31 24.26
C ASN A 121 -12.44 5.83 24.18
N TYR A 122 -12.61 6.44 23.00
CA TYR A 122 -12.25 7.84 22.69
C TYR A 122 -13.30 8.87 23.13
N GLU A 123 -13.63 8.86 24.43
CA GLU A 123 -14.59 9.80 25.05
C GLU A 123 -13.95 10.57 26.21
N PHE A 124 -14.15 11.88 26.30
CA PHE A 124 -13.53 12.72 27.33
C PHE A 124 -14.58 13.57 28.06
N TYR A 125 -14.41 13.71 29.37
CA TYR A 125 -15.27 14.51 30.24
C TYR A 125 -14.61 15.83 30.59
N MET A 126 -15.28 16.95 30.29
CA MET A 126 -14.69 18.30 30.21
C MET A 126 -15.27 19.33 31.18
N ASP A 127 -15.97 18.90 32.23
CA ASP A 127 -16.79 19.85 33.01
C ASP A 127 -16.13 20.32 34.32
N ASP A 128 -15.07 19.65 34.77
CA ASP A 128 -14.40 19.96 36.03
C ASP A 128 -12.89 20.07 35.81
N ILE A 129 -12.32 21.20 36.24
CA ILE A 129 -10.88 21.49 36.23
C ILE A 129 -10.08 20.44 37.01
N LYS A 130 -10.67 19.84 38.04
CA LYS A 130 -10.04 18.75 38.79
C LYS A 130 -9.85 17.48 37.96
N ASN A 131 -10.48 17.38 36.80
CA ASN A 131 -10.36 16.23 35.91
C ASN A 131 -9.22 16.36 34.89
N ILE A 132 -8.47 17.46 34.83
CA ILE A 132 -7.36 17.63 33.86
C ILE A 132 -6.34 16.50 33.97
N GLU A 133 -6.03 16.02 35.18
CA GLU A 133 -5.12 14.88 35.40
C GLU A 133 -5.72 13.55 34.91
N ILE A 134 -7.00 13.29 35.23
CA ILE A 134 -7.70 12.08 34.76
C ILE A 134 -7.77 12.06 33.23
N MET A 135 -8.01 13.22 32.63
CA MET A 135 -8.01 13.40 31.19
C MET A 135 -6.64 13.15 30.57
N TYR A 136 -5.57 13.64 31.20
CA TYR A 136 -4.20 13.37 30.78
C TYR A 136 -3.91 11.87 30.82
N LEU A 137 -4.24 11.18 31.92
CA LEU A 137 -4.05 9.73 32.05
C LEU A 137 -4.81 8.97 30.95
N LYS A 138 -6.08 9.34 30.71
CA LYS A 138 -6.88 8.74 29.65
C LYS A 138 -6.27 9.01 28.27
N TYR A 139 -5.85 10.24 28.00
CA TYR A 139 -5.26 10.60 26.72
C TYR A 139 -3.90 9.93 26.48
N SER A 140 -3.07 9.80 27.52
CA SER A 140 -1.81 9.08 27.50
C SER A 140 -1.99 7.59 27.19
N SER A 141 -3.01 6.96 27.79
CA SER A 141 -3.43 5.60 27.42
C SER A 141 -3.83 5.52 25.94
N THR A 142 -4.70 6.42 25.48
CA THR A 142 -5.10 6.52 24.07
C THR A 142 -3.92 6.70 23.12
N HIS A 143 -2.96 7.56 23.47
CA HIS A 143 -1.73 7.75 22.71
C HIS A 143 -0.92 6.45 22.63
N SER A 144 -0.75 5.75 23.75
CA SER A 144 -0.07 4.46 23.80
C SER A 144 -0.72 3.43 22.88
N TYR A 145 -2.06 3.42 22.80
CA TYR A 145 -2.79 2.56 21.86
C TYR A 145 -2.53 2.88 20.38
N THR A 146 -2.31 4.14 20.02
CA THR A 146 -1.86 4.47 18.65
C THR A 146 -0.46 3.91 18.35
N GLY A 147 0.33 3.60 19.38
CA GLY A 147 1.61 2.93 19.28
C GLY A 147 1.53 1.47 18.86
N PHE A 148 0.39 0.80 19.05
CA PHE A 148 0.16 -0.59 18.62
C PHE A 148 -0.18 -0.73 17.14
N LEU A 149 -0.43 0.38 16.42
CA LEU A 149 -0.63 0.35 14.98
C LEU A 149 0.63 -0.17 14.28
N LYS A 150 0.45 -1.13 13.36
CA LYS A 150 1.52 -1.80 12.62
C LYS A 150 1.71 -1.18 11.24
N PHE A 151 2.96 -1.06 10.83
CA PHE A 151 3.39 -0.51 9.54
C PHE A 151 4.42 -1.41 8.84
N THR A 152 4.86 -2.48 9.50
CA THR A 152 6.10 -3.19 9.16
C THR A 152 5.98 -3.93 7.84
N VAL A 153 4.83 -4.56 7.60
CA VAL A 153 4.57 -5.28 6.36
C VAL A 153 4.49 -4.30 5.20
N TYR A 154 3.79 -3.18 5.37
CA TYR A 154 3.69 -2.16 4.33
C TYR A 154 5.04 -1.51 4.01
N ASP A 155 5.82 -1.12 5.01
CA ASP A 155 7.14 -0.52 4.79
C ASP A 155 8.11 -1.53 4.11
N SER A 156 8.03 -2.82 4.46
CA SER A 156 8.75 -3.91 3.78
C SER A 156 8.28 -4.09 2.34
N PHE A 157 6.97 -4.03 2.10
CA PHE A 157 6.39 -4.12 0.77
C PHE A 157 6.88 -2.99 -0.14
N VAL A 158 6.87 -1.74 0.33
CA VAL A 158 7.37 -0.58 -0.41
C VAL A 158 8.87 -0.72 -0.71
N SER A 159 9.66 -1.17 0.27
CA SER A 159 11.11 -1.33 0.12
C SER A 159 11.52 -2.49 -0.80
N SER A 160 10.66 -3.51 -0.93
CA SER A 160 10.94 -4.72 -1.71
C SER A 160 10.98 -4.52 -3.23
N SER A 161 10.70 -3.30 -3.73
CA SER A 161 10.66 -3.00 -5.16
C SER A 161 9.66 -3.87 -5.95
N VAL A 162 8.76 -4.58 -5.28
CA VAL A 162 7.59 -5.26 -5.90
C VAL A 162 6.70 -4.24 -6.61
N ILE A 163 6.77 -2.96 -6.21
CA ILE A 163 6.11 -1.80 -6.83
C ILE A 163 6.94 -1.18 -7.97
N THR A 164 7.78 -1.93 -8.69
CA THR A 164 8.56 -1.33 -9.79
C THR A 164 7.74 -1.12 -11.07
N ASN A 165 6.52 -1.65 -11.19
CA ASN A 165 5.88 -1.75 -12.52
C ASN A 165 4.37 -1.48 -12.64
N LEU A 166 3.71 -0.90 -11.63
CA LEU A 166 2.27 -0.62 -11.71
C LEU A 166 1.99 0.86 -11.47
N LYS A 167 1.86 1.59 -12.59
CA LYS A 167 1.37 2.97 -12.59
C LYS A 167 -0.03 2.98 -11.97
N LYS A 168 -0.15 3.51 -10.75
CA LYS A 168 -1.40 3.99 -10.13
C LYS A 168 -2.55 2.98 -10.17
N ASP A 169 -2.40 1.88 -9.42
CA ASP A 169 -3.53 0.99 -9.11
C ASP A 169 -4.32 1.61 -7.93
N ASP A 170 -5.65 1.64 -8.01
CA ASP A 170 -6.51 2.23 -6.96
C ASP A 170 -6.28 1.55 -5.60
N VAL A 171 -5.95 0.25 -5.62
CA VAL A 171 -5.57 -0.53 -4.43
C VAL A 171 -4.34 0.05 -3.73
N PHE A 172 -3.27 0.34 -4.47
CA PHE A 172 -2.03 0.87 -3.86
C PHE A 172 -2.20 2.31 -3.39
N ASN A 173 -3.04 3.11 -4.06
CA ASN A 173 -3.40 4.44 -3.59
C ASN A 173 -4.19 4.36 -2.28
N ASP A 174 -5.13 3.42 -2.17
CA ASP A 174 -5.89 3.20 -0.94
C ASP A 174 -4.99 2.70 0.19
N LEU A 175 -4.07 1.76 -0.08
CA LEU A 175 -3.05 1.32 0.87
C LEU A 175 -2.21 2.51 1.35
N ALA A 176 -1.61 3.26 0.42
CA ALA A 176 -0.78 4.41 0.75
C ALA A 176 -1.54 5.45 1.59
N THR A 177 -2.79 5.72 1.22
CA THR A 177 -3.66 6.64 1.97
C THR A 177 -3.93 6.12 3.38
N ALA A 178 -4.27 4.85 3.55
CA ALA A 178 -4.53 4.26 4.86
C ALA A 178 -3.31 4.33 5.79
N TYR A 179 -2.13 3.92 5.30
CA TYR A 179 -0.90 3.97 6.09
C TYR A 179 -0.44 5.41 6.38
N THR A 180 -0.65 6.34 5.44
CA THR A 180 -0.35 7.77 5.65
C THR A 180 -1.25 8.36 6.72
N ASN A 181 -2.56 8.10 6.66
CA ASN A 181 -3.51 8.59 7.66
C ASN A 181 -3.20 8.02 9.06
N MET A 182 -2.85 6.73 9.16
CA MET A 182 -2.43 6.15 10.44
C MET A 182 -1.14 6.80 10.98
N LYS A 183 -0.18 7.17 10.11
CA LYS A 183 1.02 7.94 10.51
C LYS A 183 0.62 9.34 10.98
N PHE A 184 -0.34 10.00 10.32
CA PHE A 184 -0.87 11.30 10.75
C PHE A 184 -1.62 11.22 12.08
N LEU A 185 -2.43 10.20 12.32
CA LEU A 185 -3.06 9.95 13.62
C LEU A 185 -2.02 9.82 14.74
N ARG A 186 -0.96 9.03 14.52
CA ARG A 186 0.12 8.87 15.52
C ARG A 186 0.80 10.20 15.83
N SER A 187 1.07 10.99 14.80
CA SER A 187 1.67 12.32 14.94
C SER A 187 0.74 13.31 15.64
N ALA A 188 -0.53 13.38 15.22
CA ALA A 188 -1.56 14.22 15.84
C ALA A 188 -1.76 13.85 17.32
N SER A 189 -1.74 12.56 17.64
CA SER A 189 -1.82 12.10 19.01
C SER A 189 -0.61 12.52 19.84
N GLY A 190 0.61 12.43 19.29
CA GLY A 190 1.83 12.90 19.96
C GLY A 190 1.84 14.40 20.22
N ILE A 191 1.38 15.22 19.26
CA ILE A 191 1.25 16.68 19.43
C ILE A 191 0.30 17.02 20.58
N VAL A 192 -0.88 16.39 20.60
CA VAL A 192 -1.87 16.65 21.66
C VAL A 192 -1.37 16.17 23.01
N LEU A 193 -0.64 15.04 23.08
CA LEU A 193 -0.04 14.57 24.33
C LEU A 193 1.00 15.56 24.86
N SER A 194 1.91 16.03 24.01
CA SER A 194 2.92 17.03 24.39
C SER A 194 2.27 18.34 24.87
N ASP A 195 1.20 18.78 24.21
CA ASP A 195 0.44 19.96 24.63
C ASP A 195 -0.23 19.75 25.99
N PHE A 196 -0.76 18.54 26.24
CA PHE A 196 -1.33 18.15 27.53
C PHE A 196 -0.29 18.24 28.65
N GLU A 197 0.90 17.70 28.43
CA GLU A 197 1.99 17.72 29.42
C GLU A 197 2.43 19.14 29.75
N MET A 198 2.60 19.99 28.73
CA MET A 198 2.98 21.38 28.91
C MET A 198 1.91 22.13 29.72
N LYS A 199 0.63 21.99 29.35
CA LYS A 199 -0.47 22.69 30.01
C LYS A 199 -0.73 22.18 31.42
N LEU A 200 -0.57 20.88 31.67
CA LEU A 200 -0.66 20.32 33.02
C LEU A 200 0.43 20.87 33.93
N ARG A 201 1.68 21.00 33.45
CA ARG A 201 2.76 21.63 34.22
C ARG A 201 2.48 23.09 34.54
N ILE A 202 1.95 23.85 33.58
CA ILE A 202 1.55 25.26 33.80
C ILE A 202 0.45 25.35 34.86
N HIS A 203 -0.57 24.49 34.76
CA HIS A 203 -1.66 24.41 35.74
C HIS A 203 -1.14 24.10 37.15
N GLN A 204 -0.32 23.07 37.30
CA GLN A 204 0.27 22.68 38.59
C GLN A 204 1.14 23.79 39.19
N TYR A 205 1.92 24.48 38.36
CA TYR A 205 2.73 25.63 38.78
C TYR A 205 1.85 26.80 39.26
N ALA A 206 0.83 27.19 38.49
CA ALA A 206 -0.09 28.26 38.86
C ALA A 206 -0.83 27.96 40.17
N MET A 207 -1.30 26.72 40.34
CA MET A 207 -1.93 26.25 41.58
C MET A 207 -0.98 26.29 42.78
N SER A 208 0.30 25.96 42.59
CA SER A 208 1.30 25.96 43.67
C SER A 208 1.67 27.36 44.17
N ILE A 209 1.55 28.40 43.34
CA ILE A 209 1.94 29.78 43.69
C ILE A 209 0.76 30.61 44.16
N ASN A 210 -0.38 30.55 43.45
CA ASN A 210 -1.49 31.48 43.65
C ASN A 210 -2.73 30.84 44.30
N GLY A 211 -2.77 29.51 44.45
CA GLY A 211 -3.92 28.78 44.99
C GLY A 211 -5.23 28.92 44.18
N LYS A 212 -5.18 29.62 43.04
CA LYS A 212 -6.26 29.85 42.09
C LYS A 212 -5.68 29.77 40.68
N ASP A 213 -6.33 29.00 39.80
CA ASP A 213 -5.98 28.98 38.38
C ASP A 213 -7.13 29.53 37.53
N GLU A 214 -7.05 30.83 37.24
CA GLU A 214 -7.98 31.52 36.33
C GLU A 214 -7.82 31.06 34.87
N SER A 215 -6.72 30.37 34.53
CA SER A 215 -6.44 29.87 33.18
C SER A 215 -6.96 28.45 32.92
N ALA A 216 -7.41 27.73 33.96
CA ALA A 216 -7.79 26.33 33.87
C ALA A 216 -8.93 26.06 32.87
N THR A 217 -9.95 26.93 32.85
CA THR A 217 -11.06 26.83 31.89
C THR A 217 -10.58 27.03 30.44
N GLN A 218 -9.63 27.94 30.21
CA GLN A 218 -9.04 28.18 28.89
C GLN A 218 -8.14 27.00 28.47
N ILE A 219 -7.40 26.42 29.42
CA ILE A 219 -6.58 25.22 29.21
C ILE A 219 -7.48 24.06 28.76
N MET A 220 -8.59 23.82 29.46
CA MET A 220 -9.54 22.76 29.12
C MET A 220 -10.24 22.97 27.77
N ASP A 221 -10.69 24.19 27.47
CA ASP A 221 -11.31 24.50 26.17
C ASP A 221 -10.33 24.29 25.01
N ASP A 222 -9.08 24.75 25.15
CA ASP A 222 -8.05 24.53 24.14
C ASP A 222 -7.70 23.04 23.96
N LEU A 223 -7.51 22.31 25.07
CA LEU A 223 -7.28 20.87 25.02
C LEU A 223 -8.45 20.13 24.38
N GLY A 224 -9.69 20.51 24.70
CA GLY A 224 -10.87 19.92 24.11
C GLY A 224 -10.98 20.15 22.61
N LYS A 225 -10.70 21.37 22.16
CA LYS A 225 -10.62 21.68 20.73
C LYS A 225 -9.56 20.83 20.05
N LYS A 226 -8.38 20.66 20.64
CA LYS A 226 -7.29 19.85 20.07
C LYS A 226 -7.60 18.35 20.03
N ILE A 227 -8.14 17.79 21.12
CA ILE A 227 -8.56 16.38 21.19
C ILE A 227 -9.59 16.08 20.09
N LYS A 228 -10.58 16.98 19.91
CA LYS A 228 -11.67 16.82 18.94
C LYS A 228 -11.22 17.06 17.50
N ASN A 229 -10.57 18.19 17.24
CA ASN A 229 -10.30 18.65 15.86
C ASN A 229 -9.05 18.03 15.25
N ASN A 230 -8.08 17.60 16.07
CA ASN A 230 -6.87 16.96 15.59
C ASN A 230 -7.03 15.44 15.71
N SER A 231 -6.72 14.88 16.88
CA SER A 231 -6.62 13.43 17.05
C SER A 231 -7.96 12.69 16.84
N GLY A 232 -9.09 13.27 17.25
CA GLY A 232 -10.41 12.66 17.05
C GLY A 232 -10.85 12.60 15.57
N LYS A 233 -10.56 13.67 14.82
CA LYS A 233 -10.80 13.72 13.37
C LYS A 233 -9.90 12.74 12.63
N GLU A 234 -8.60 12.74 12.95
CA GLU A 234 -7.63 11.82 12.33
C GLU A 234 -7.94 10.35 12.64
N LEU A 235 -8.51 10.05 13.81
CA LEU A 235 -8.93 8.70 14.18
C LEU A 235 -10.05 8.20 13.25
N ALA A 236 -11.08 9.01 13.04
CA ALA A 236 -12.19 8.66 12.14
C ALA A 236 -11.71 8.49 10.68
N ILE A 237 -10.85 9.38 10.20
CA ILE A 237 -10.25 9.31 8.86
C ILE A 237 -9.40 8.05 8.70
N SER A 238 -8.57 7.73 9.70
CA SER A 238 -7.71 6.55 9.69
C SER A 238 -8.53 5.28 9.65
N TYR A 239 -9.53 5.12 10.52
CA TYR A 239 -10.40 3.95 10.57
C TYR A 239 -11.06 3.67 9.21
N ARG A 240 -11.66 4.69 8.61
CA ARG A 240 -12.30 4.55 7.31
C ARG A 240 -11.32 4.21 6.19
N SER A 241 -10.19 4.90 6.12
CA SER A 241 -9.20 4.65 5.07
C SER A 241 -8.65 3.22 5.16
N VAL A 242 -8.48 2.68 6.37
CA VAL A 242 -8.17 1.26 6.61
C VAL A 242 -9.31 0.35 6.10
N CYS A 243 -10.57 0.61 6.42
CA CYS A 243 -11.70 -0.17 5.91
C CYS A 243 -11.78 -0.17 4.37
N LYS A 244 -11.54 0.99 3.75
CA LYS A 244 -11.50 1.13 2.29
C LYS A 244 -10.35 0.31 1.69
N ALA A 245 -9.16 0.43 2.27
CA ALA A 245 -7.97 -0.30 1.84
C ALA A 245 -8.11 -1.82 2.00
N ILE A 246 -8.78 -2.29 3.07
CA ILE A 246 -9.14 -3.70 3.23
C ILE A 246 -10.00 -4.12 2.04
N LYS A 247 -11.11 -3.42 1.77
CA LYS A 247 -12.04 -3.79 0.70
C LYS A 247 -11.38 -3.82 -0.69
N SER A 248 -10.54 -2.82 -1.01
CA SER A 248 -9.86 -2.79 -2.31
C SER A 248 -8.79 -3.87 -2.43
N THR A 249 -8.03 -4.12 -1.35
CA THR A 249 -7.07 -5.25 -1.29
C THR A 249 -7.77 -6.59 -1.44
N ASP A 250 -8.92 -6.74 -0.78
CA ASP A 250 -9.75 -7.94 -0.78
C ASP A 250 -10.30 -8.26 -2.18
N ALA A 251 -10.87 -7.26 -2.86
CA ALA A 251 -11.34 -7.39 -4.24
C ALA A 251 -10.20 -7.78 -5.19
N TYR A 252 -9.00 -7.20 -4.99
CA TYR A 252 -7.84 -7.49 -5.81
C TYR A 252 -7.28 -8.89 -5.56
N LEU A 253 -7.22 -9.34 -4.30
CA LEU A 253 -6.87 -10.71 -3.93
C LEU A 253 -7.85 -11.73 -4.53
N ASN A 254 -9.16 -11.45 -4.49
CA ASN A 254 -10.18 -12.27 -5.15
C ASN A 254 -9.98 -12.36 -6.66
N SER A 255 -9.60 -11.25 -7.33
CA SER A 255 -9.25 -11.25 -8.76
C SER A 255 -8.03 -12.13 -9.09
N MET A 256 -7.15 -12.36 -8.10
CA MET A 256 -6.01 -13.28 -8.18
C MET A 256 -6.35 -14.72 -7.74
N MET A 257 -7.65 -15.05 -7.65
CA MET A 257 -8.16 -16.34 -7.17
C MET A 257 -7.73 -16.67 -5.73
N VAL A 258 -7.62 -15.66 -4.87
CA VAL A 258 -7.47 -15.82 -3.42
C VAL A 258 -8.83 -15.54 -2.80
N LYS A 259 -9.54 -16.56 -2.34
CA LYS A 259 -10.85 -16.34 -1.70
C LYS A 259 -10.66 -15.58 -0.38
N SER A 260 -11.41 -14.51 -0.20
CA SER A 260 -11.65 -13.87 1.08
C SER A 260 -13.08 -14.11 1.55
N ASP A 261 -13.27 -14.29 2.86
CA ASP A 261 -14.54 -14.75 3.44
C ASP A 261 -15.39 -13.62 4.08
N GLU A 262 -15.12 -12.33 3.84
CA GLU A 262 -15.88 -11.25 4.51
C GLU A 262 -16.20 -10.05 3.60
N GLU A 263 -17.50 -9.71 3.48
CA GLU A 263 -17.96 -8.46 2.87
C GLU A 263 -17.73 -7.26 3.79
N THR A 264 -16.98 -6.26 3.32
CA THR A 264 -16.77 -5.00 4.06
C THR A 264 -17.53 -3.85 3.37
N LYS A 265 -18.39 -3.14 4.11
CA LYS A 265 -19.12 -1.95 3.61
C LYS A 265 -18.20 -0.73 3.55
N SER A 266 -18.44 0.17 2.58
CA SER A 266 -17.59 1.31 2.26
C SER A 266 -18.44 2.56 2.11
N ASP A 267 -17.97 3.69 2.65
CA ASP A 267 -18.33 5.05 2.24
C ASP A 267 -17.04 5.89 2.20
N ALA A 268 -16.93 6.89 1.32
CA ALA A 268 -15.67 7.60 1.05
C ALA A 268 -15.54 9.05 1.61
N ASP A 269 -16.50 9.57 2.35
CA ASP A 269 -16.49 10.94 2.94
C ASP A 269 -17.04 10.94 4.35
N LEU A 270 -16.51 11.70 5.34
CA LEU A 270 -16.97 11.71 6.76
C LEU A 270 -18.47 11.37 6.90
N THR A 271 -18.77 10.14 7.35
CA THR A 271 -20.15 9.65 7.41
C THR A 271 -20.95 10.51 8.41
N PRO A 272 -22.29 10.49 8.35
CA PRO A 272 -23.11 11.00 9.44
C PRO A 272 -22.69 10.42 10.80
N ASP A 273 -22.32 9.15 10.86
CA ASP A 273 -21.85 8.47 12.07
C ASP A 273 -20.46 8.96 12.53
N ASP A 274 -19.54 9.26 11.61
CA ASP A 274 -18.24 9.86 11.93
C ASP A 274 -18.43 11.27 12.48
N LYS A 275 -19.31 12.06 11.85
CA LYS A 275 -19.64 13.41 12.33
C LYS A 275 -20.31 13.33 13.71
N LYS A 276 -21.15 12.33 13.94
CA LYS A 276 -21.78 12.06 15.23
C LYS A 276 -20.73 11.63 16.27
N PHE A 277 -19.82 10.73 15.92
CA PHE A 277 -18.68 10.33 16.74
C PHE A 277 -17.86 11.55 17.13
N ILE A 278 -17.35 12.31 16.15
CA ILE A 278 -16.53 13.52 16.37
C ILE A 278 -17.26 14.54 17.25
N ARG A 279 -18.58 14.72 17.07
CA ARG A 279 -19.39 15.60 17.93
C ARG A 279 -19.47 15.10 19.37
N ASN A 280 -19.54 13.79 19.56
CA ASN A 280 -19.74 13.13 20.86
C ASN A 280 -18.45 12.82 21.63
N ILE A 281 -17.27 13.16 21.08
CA ILE A 281 -15.97 12.96 21.74
C ILE A 281 -15.93 13.66 23.11
N LEU A 282 -16.51 14.86 23.19
CA LEU A 282 -16.54 15.66 24.41
C LEU A 282 -17.93 15.53 25.03
N LYS A 283 -18.01 15.02 26.25
CA LYS A 283 -19.27 14.90 26.98
C LYS A 283 -19.21 15.63 28.32
N PRO A 284 -20.38 16.05 28.82
CA PRO A 284 -20.47 16.47 30.19
C PRO A 284 -20.16 15.32 31.17
N SER A 285 -19.46 15.63 32.25
CA SER A 285 -19.14 14.71 33.33
C SER A 285 -20.43 14.10 33.88
N PRO A 286 -20.54 12.76 34.00
CA PRO A 286 -21.71 12.15 34.61
C PRO A 286 -21.84 12.61 36.07
N LYS A 287 -23.07 12.91 36.52
CA LYS A 287 -23.38 13.36 37.90
C LYS A 287 -22.90 12.41 39.01
N LYS A 288 -22.51 11.17 38.65
CA LYS A 288 -21.81 10.21 39.50
C LYS A 288 -20.69 9.57 38.66
N LEU A 289 -19.43 9.80 39.04
CA LEU A 289 -18.30 9.05 38.51
C LEU A 289 -18.47 7.55 38.85
N PRO A 290 -18.22 6.63 37.91
CA PRO A 290 -18.23 5.21 38.22
C PRO A 290 -17.17 4.92 39.30
N LYS A 291 -17.59 4.28 40.40
CA LYS A 291 -16.75 3.99 41.58
C LYS A 291 -15.48 3.15 41.30
N ASN A 292 -15.30 2.70 40.07
CA ASN A 292 -14.24 1.78 39.67
C ASN A 292 -13.03 2.47 39.01
N LEU A 293 -13.00 3.80 38.88
CA LEU A 293 -11.83 4.51 38.32
C LEU A 293 -10.62 4.60 39.26
N PHE A 294 -10.76 4.18 40.53
CA PHE A 294 -9.71 4.26 41.56
C PHE A 294 -9.53 2.95 42.35
N LYS A 295 -9.82 1.80 41.74
CA LYS A 295 -9.40 0.51 42.32
C LYS A 295 -8.14 0.04 41.60
N ASP A 296 -7.01 0.51 42.11
CA ASP A 296 -5.76 -0.23 42.28
C ASP A 296 -5.21 0.13 43.67
#